data_AF-A0A956AVY0-F1
#
_entry.id   AF-A0A956AVY0-F1
#
_cell.length_a   1.000
_cell.length_b   1.000
_cell.length_c   1.000
_cell.angle_alpha   90.00
_cell.angle_beta   90.00
_cell.angle_gamma   90.00
#
_symmetry.space_group_name_H-M   'P 1'
#
loop_
_entity.id
_entity.type
_entity.pdbx_description
1 polymer ?
#
loop_
_entity_poly.entity_id
_entity_poly.type
_entity_poly.pdbx_seq_one_letter_code
_entity_poly.pdbx_strand_id
1 'polypeptide(L)'
;MIAIPVGVFAGLLTTLTGLGGGMVLLLTLSVLWDPITALAVTAPALLVGNLHRLWMFRAHARLRVAGALIIGALPGSLLGGLLATRLPPWALFTVMAAMTGLVLLRAAGRFSWRPSEGALVPAGFGVGGQHRGVGGAGGDLLQSQRAGQQRRGSERLAEAGAGVFAAGQAVRDHRVDLQPTV
;
A
#
# COMPACT_ATOMS: atom_id res chain seq x y z
N MET A 1 4.58 14.30 12.86
CA MET A 1 3.41 15.20 13.00
C MET A 1 2.89 15.77 11.67
N ILE A 2 3.68 15.79 10.57
CA ILE A 2 3.26 16.33 9.25
C ILE A 2 2.24 15.43 8.51
N ALA A 3 2.18 14.12 8.81
CA ALA A 3 1.33 13.17 8.09
C ALA A 3 -0.18 13.46 8.20
N ILE A 4 -0.64 14.01 9.33
CA ILE A 4 -2.06 14.31 9.56
C ILE A 4 -2.53 15.48 8.68
N PRO A 5 -1.92 16.68 8.73
CA PRO A 5 -2.36 17.80 7.89
C PRO A 5 -2.19 17.49 6.39
N VAL A 6 -1.14 16.77 6.02
CA VAL A 6 -0.96 16.35 4.62
C VAL A 6 -2.01 15.35 4.20
N GLY A 7 -2.37 14.37 5.06
CA GLY A 7 -3.45 13.44 4.77
C GLY A 7 -4.83 14.11 4.65
N VAL A 8 -5.08 15.17 5.42
CA VAL A 8 -6.32 15.97 5.31
C VAL A 8 -6.34 16.76 4.00
N PHE A 9 -5.26 17.47 3.68
CA PHE A 9 -5.17 18.25 2.44
C PHE A 9 -5.28 17.37 1.19
N ALA A 10 -4.65 16.22 1.25
CA ALA A 10 -4.73 15.15 0.28
C ALA A 10 -6.14 14.58 0.09
N GLY A 11 -6.86 14.34 1.18
CA GLY A 11 -8.26 13.92 1.17
C GLY A 11 -9.19 14.98 0.55
N LEU A 12 -8.92 16.26 0.82
CA LEU A 12 -9.61 17.38 0.17
C LEU A 12 -9.33 17.43 -1.33
N LEU A 13 -8.06 17.30 -1.74
CA LEU A 13 -7.65 17.29 -3.14
C LEU A 13 -8.28 16.12 -3.91
N THR A 14 -8.37 14.95 -3.28
CA THR A 14 -9.08 13.77 -3.83
C THR A 14 -10.58 14.03 -3.97
N THR A 15 -11.16 14.81 -3.08
CA THR A 15 -12.58 15.21 -3.15
C THR A 15 -12.84 16.13 -4.34
N LEU A 16 -11.92 17.06 -4.62
CA LEU A 16 -12.00 17.99 -5.76
C LEU A 16 -11.74 17.32 -7.12
N THR A 17 -10.86 16.31 -7.17
CA THR A 17 -10.44 15.65 -8.43
C THR A 17 -11.20 14.36 -8.74
N GLY A 18 -12.03 13.85 -7.83
CA GLY A 18 -12.84 12.64 -8.06
C GLY A 18 -12.07 11.33 -7.86
N LEU A 19 -12.47 10.27 -8.59
CA LEU A 19 -11.97 8.89 -8.42
C LEU A 19 -10.46 8.74 -8.73
N GLY A 20 -9.89 9.65 -9.53
CA GLY A 20 -8.46 9.67 -9.88
C GLY A 20 -7.56 10.42 -8.89
N GLY A 21 -8.13 11.12 -7.90
CA GLY A 21 -7.39 12.00 -6.99
C GLY A 21 -6.37 11.28 -6.12
N GLY A 22 -6.62 10.02 -5.76
CA GLY A 22 -5.68 9.21 -4.99
C GLY A 22 -4.39 8.87 -5.73
N MET A 23 -4.47 8.68 -7.06
CA MET A 23 -3.27 8.45 -7.87
C MET A 23 -2.47 9.72 -8.06
N VAL A 24 -3.14 10.86 -8.33
CA VAL A 24 -2.47 12.17 -8.42
C VAL A 24 -1.78 12.49 -7.09
N LEU A 25 -2.46 12.23 -5.98
CA LEU A 25 -1.91 12.39 -4.65
C LEU A 25 -0.70 11.49 -4.41
N LEU A 26 -0.79 10.20 -4.71
CA LEU A 26 0.31 9.26 -4.54
C LEU A 26 1.53 9.65 -5.37
N LEU A 27 1.33 10.03 -6.62
CA LEU A 27 2.39 10.52 -7.52
C LEU A 27 3.02 11.80 -6.97
N THR A 28 2.20 12.75 -6.51
CA THR A 28 2.68 13.99 -5.88
C THR A 28 3.52 13.68 -4.65
N LEU A 29 3.02 12.83 -3.75
CA LEU A 29 3.73 12.42 -2.54
C LEU A 29 5.02 11.67 -2.85
N SER A 30 5.07 10.87 -3.91
CA SER A 30 6.27 10.10 -4.29
C SER A 30 7.37 10.96 -4.91
N VAL A 31 7.05 12.16 -5.38
CA VAL A 31 8.06 13.16 -5.78
C VAL A 31 8.70 13.83 -4.56
N LEU A 32 7.91 14.05 -3.50
CA LEU A 32 8.38 14.73 -2.29
C LEU A 32 9.00 13.79 -1.25
N TRP A 33 8.58 12.52 -1.21
CA TRP A 33 8.97 11.55 -0.20
C TRP A 33 9.30 10.19 -0.79
N ASP A 34 10.01 9.38 0.00
CA ASP A 34 10.26 7.98 -0.32
C ASP A 34 8.94 7.23 -0.61
N PRO A 35 8.89 6.34 -1.62
CA PRO A 35 7.68 5.65 -2.04
C PRO A 35 6.94 4.94 -0.90
N ILE A 36 7.66 4.39 0.08
CA ILE A 36 7.07 3.68 1.21
C ILE A 36 6.32 4.66 2.13
N THR A 37 6.94 5.83 2.38
CA THR A 37 6.33 6.89 3.19
C THR A 37 5.14 7.51 2.47
N ALA A 38 5.25 7.73 1.16
CA ALA A 38 4.15 8.18 0.32
C ALA A 38 2.97 7.22 0.42
N LEU A 39 3.17 5.91 0.21
CA LEU A 39 2.10 4.91 0.34
C LEU A 39 1.47 4.91 1.74
N ALA A 40 2.29 4.95 2.79
CA ALA A 40 1.83 4.91 4.17
C ALA A 40 0.94 6.10 4.54
N VAL A 41 1.22 7.29 3.99
CA VAL A 41 0.42 8.51 4.22
C VAL A 41 -0.82 8.55 3.31
N THR A 42 -0.73 8.00 2.10
CA THR A 42 -1.83 8.04 1.13
C THR A 42 -3.04 7.22 1.59
N ALA A 43 -2.82 6.06 2.22
CA ALA A 43 -3.90 5.20 2.69
C ALA A 43 -4.86 5.88 3.72
N PRO A 44 -4.38 6.45 4.84
CA PRO A 44 -5.24 7.18 5.77
C PRO A 44 -5.82 8.46 5.16
N ALA A 45 -5.08 9.14 4.27
CA ALA A 45 -5.59 10.31 3.54
C ALA A 45 -6.82 9.96 2.69
N LEU A 46 -6.75 8.84 1.96
CA LEU A 46 -7.86 8.34 1.15
C LEU A 46 -9.02 7.87 2.00
N LEU A 47 -8.77 7.26 3.16
CA LEU A 47 -9.84 6.89 4.08
C LEU A 47 -10.60 8.12 4.57
N VAL A 48 -9.88 9.16 5.02
CA VAL A 48 -10.49 10.42 5.48
C VAL A 48 -11.24 11.11 4.35
N GLY A 49 -10.65 11.20 3.16
CA GLY A 49 -11.31 11.78 1.98
C GLY A 49 -12.60 11.05 1.59
N ASN A 50 -12.58 9.72 1.59
CA ASN A 50 -13.77 8.91 1.30
C ASN A 50 -14.84 9.02 2.41
N LEU A 51 -14.43 9.07 3.68
CA LEU A 51 -15.34 9.24 4.81
C LEU A 51 -16.01 10.62 4.79
N HIS A 52 -15.24 11.67 4.49
CA HIS A 52 -15.76 13.01 4.29
C HIS A 52 -16.79 13.05 3.15
N ARG A 53 -16.49 12.40 2.02
CA ARG A 53 -17.43 12.29 0.89
C ARG A 53 -18.70 11.54 1.28
N LEU A 54 -18.59 10.42 2.00
CA LEU A 54 -19.73 9.68 2.50
C LEU A 54 -20.59 10.56 3.43
N TRP A 55 -19.96 11.33 4.32
CA TRP A 55 -20.64 12.25 5.21
C TRP A 55 -21.38 13.36 4.46
N MET A 56 -20.72 13.99 3.50
CA MET A 56 -21.29 15.07 2.67
C MET A 56 -22.47 14.57 1.84
N PHE A 57 -22.38 13.38 1.25
CA PHE A 57 -23.43 12.81 0.41
C PHE A 57 -24.38 11.84 1.15
N ARG A 58 -24.34 11.79 2.49
CA ARG A 58 -25.13 10.83 3.28
C ARG A 58 -26.63 10.93 3.04
N ALA A 59 -27.14 12.14 2.78
CA ALA A 59 -28.56 12.38 2.51
C ALA A 59 -29.04 11.82 1.16
N HIS A 60 -28.12 11.62 0.22
CA HIS A 60 -28.40 11.12 -1.13
C HIS A 60 -27.98 9.64 -1.30
N ALA A 61 -27.26 9.09 -0.33
CA ALA A 61 -26.76 7.74 -0.36
C ALA A 61 -27.83 6.73 0.07
N ARG A 62 -28.18 5.79 -0.81
CA ARG A 62 -29.03 4.66 -0.45
C ARG A 62 -28.21 3.65 0.35
N LEU A 63 -28.34 3.67 1.68
CA LEU A 63 -27.59 2.80 2.60
C LEU A 63 -27.71 1.31 2.24
N ARG A 64 -28.85 0.86 1.70
CA ARG A 64 -29.04 -0.52 1.25
C ARG A 64 -28.11 -0.91 0.09
N VAL A 65 -27.94 -0.02 -0.89
CA VAL A 65 -27.02 -0.20 -2.02
C VAL A 65 -25.58 -0.12 -1.55
N ALA A 66 -25.27 0.84 -0.68
CA ALA A 66 -23.94 0.99 -0.10
C ALA A 66 -23.53 -0.25 0.73
N GLY A 67 -24.44 -0.78 1.55
CA GLY A 67 -24.20 -1.97 2.37
C GLY A 67 -23.91 -3.21 1.52
N ALA A 68 -24.70 -3.46 0.47
CA ALA A 68 -24.45 -4.56 -0.45
C ALA A 68 -23.06 -4.44 -1.14
N LEU A 69 -22.69 -3.21 -1.51
CA LEU A 69 -21.40 -2.93 -2.13
C LEU A 69 -20.24 -3.13 -1.14
N ILE A 70 -20.39 -2.70 0.11
CA ILE A 70 -19.40 -2.87 1.18
C ILE A 70 -19.19 -4.34 1.51
N ILE A 71 -20.27 -5.13 1.61
CA ILE A 71 -20.22 -6.57 1.88
C ILE A 71 -19.43 -7.30 0.80
N GLY A 72 -19.55 -6.90 -0.47
CA GLY A 72 -18.71 -7.42 -1.54
C GLY A 72 -17.28 -6.89 -1.46
N ALA A 73 -17.13 -5.57 -1.32
CA ALA A 73 -15.86 -4.88 -1.45
C ALA A 73 -14.86 -5.22 -0.35
N LEU A 74 -15.31 -5.47 0.88
CA LEU A 74 -14.42 -5.85 1.97
C LEU A 74 -13.67 -7.17 1.69
N PRO A 75 -14.34 -8.32 1.49
CA PRO A 75 -13.68 -9.58 1.18
C PRO A 75 -12.98 -9.52 -0.18
N GLY A 76 -13.57 -8.84 -1.17
CA GLY A 76 -12.95 -8.59 -2.46
C GLY A 76 -11.59 -7.91 -2.31
N SER A 77 -11.52 -6.83 -1.54
CA SER A 77 -10.29 -6.07 -1.31
C SER A 77 -9.24 -6.89 -0.58
N LEU A 78 -9.62 -7.71 0.39
CA LEU A 78 -8.70 -8.58 1.10
C LEU A 78 -8.09 -9.62 0.15
N LEU A 79 -8.94 -10.33 -0.60
CA LEU A 79 -8.52 -11.34 -1.57
C LEU A 79 -7.70 -10.74 -2.71
N GLY A 80 -8.15 -9.63 -3.29
CA GLY A 80 -7.44 -8.94 -4.37
C GLY A 80 -6.08 -8.43 -3.94
N GLY A 81 -5.95 -7.90 -2.71
CA GLY A 81 -4.64 -7.49 -2.16
C GLY A 81 -3.71 -8.68 -1.94
N LEU A 82 -4.21 -9.80 -1.43
CA LEU A 82 -3.44 -11.04 -1.27
C LEU A 82 -3.03 -11.66 -2.62
N LEU A 83 -3.90 -11.58 -3.64
CA LEU A 83 -3.59 -12.08 -4.98
C LEU A 83 -2.59 -11.18 -5.70
N ALA A 84 -2.71 -9.86 -5.54
CA ALA A 84 -1.85 -8.89 -6.21
C ALA A 84 -0.36 -9.13 -5.93
N THR A 85 0.01 -9.54 -4.71
CA THR A 85 1.40 -9.85 -4.35
C THR A 85 1.95 -11.13 -5.01
N ARG A 86 1.07 -11.97 -5.55
CA ARG A 86 1.44 -13.21 -6.25
C ARG A 86 1.29 -13.10 -7.77
N LEU A 87 0.73 -12.01 -8.27
CA LEU A 87 0.50 -11.84 -9.70
C LEU A 87 1.75 -11.29 -10.38
N PRO A 88 2.09 -11.79 -11.58
CA PRO A 88 3.17 -11.24 -12.36
C PRO A 88 2.81 -9.82 -12.86
N PRO A 89 3.81 -8.94 -13.08
CA PRO A 89 3.56 -7.53 -13.45
C PRO A 89 2.66 -7.34 -14.68
N TRP A 90 2.80 -8.21 -15.68
CA TRP A 90 1.99 -8.16 -16.90
C TRP A 90 0.49 -8.39 -16.64
N ALA A 91 0.15 -9.22 -15.64
CA ALA A 91 -1.23 -9.50 -15.29
C ALA A 91 -1.89 -8.28 -14.65
N LEU A 92 -1.17 -7.60 -13.74
CA LEU A 92 -1.62 -6.34 -13.15
C LEU A 92 -1.80 -5.26 -14.22
N PHE A 93 -0.85 -5.14 -15.15
CA PHE A 93 -0.95 -4.22 -16.28
C PHE A 93 -2.17 -4.52 -17.17
N THR A 94 -2.41 -5.79 -17.47
CA THR A 94 -3.55 -6.23 -18.29
C THR A 94 -4.88 -5.88 -17.62
N VAL A 95 -5.00 -6.13 -16.31
CA VAL A 95 -6.19 -5.77 -15.53
C VAL A 95 -6.42 -4.26 -15.51
N MET A 96 -5.36 -3.47 -15.29
CA MET A 96 -5.43 -2.01 -15.32
C MET A 96 -5.83 -1.48 -16.69
N ALA A 97 -5.20 -1.98 -17.76
CA ALA A 97 -5.49 -1.59 -19.14
C ALA A 97 -6.92 -1.96 -19.55
N ALA A 98 -7.38 -3.16 -19.18
CA ALA A 98 -8.75 -3.62 -19.45
C ALA A 98 -9.79 -2.74 -18.74
N MET A 99 -9.54 -2.38 -17.48
CA MET A 99 -10.44 -1.47 -16.73
C MET A 99 -10.47 -0.07 -17.32
N THR A 100 -9.31 0.50 -17.65
CA THR A 100 -9.24 1.81 -18.33
C THR A 100 -9.98 1.76 -19.67
N GLY A 101 -9.77 0.71 -20.46
CA GLY A 101 -10.49 0.50 -21.72
C GLY A 101 -12.00 0.43 -21.52
N LEU A 102 -12.47 -0.31 -20.51
CA LEU A 102 -13.90 -0.41 -20.18
C LEU A 102 -14.49 0.94 -19.76
N VAL A 103 -13.75 1.73 -18.98
CA VAL A 103 -14.15 3.09 -18.59
C VAL A 103 -14.24 4.01 -19.81
N LEU A 104 -13.25 3.96 -20.71
CA LEU A 104 -13.26 4.75 -21.95
C LEU A 104 -14.42 4.35 -22.87
N LEU A 105 -14.69 3.04 -23.00
CA LEU A 105 -15.83 2.53 -23.77
C LEU A 105 -17.17 2.99 -23.19
N ARG A 106 -17.29 3.00 -21.85
CA ARG A 106 -18.48 3.52 -21.16
C ARG A 106 -18.62 5.03 -21.35
N ALA A 107 -17.52 5.78 -21.22
CA ALA A 107 -17.50 7.24 -21.40
C ALA A 107 -17.85 7.67 -22.82
N ALA A 108 -17.43 6.89 -23.82
CA ALA A 108 -17.80 7.07 -25.23
C ALA A 108 -19.27 6.71 -25.53
N GLY A 109 -20.07 6.34 -24.52
CA GLY A 109 -21.47 5.96 -24.67
C GLY A 109 -21.69 4.60 -25.34
N ARG A 110 -20.62 3.84 -25.63
CA ARG A 110 -20.71 2.54 -26.32
C ARG A 110 -21.13 1.39 -25.40
N PHE A 111 -21.13 1.61 -24.09
CA PHE A 111 -21.47 0.60 -23.11
C PHE A 111 -22.17 1.22 -21.90
N SER A 112 -23.38 0.76 -21.59
CA SER A 112 -24.09 1.19 -20.38
C SER A 112 -24.55 -0.03 -19.59
N TRP A 113 -23.80 -0.36 -18.53
CA TRP A 113 -24.19 -1.41 -17.59
C TRP A 113 -24.79 -0.78 -16.34
N ARG A 114 -26.02 -1.20 -16.01
CA ARG A 114 -26.73 -0.89 -14.77
C ARG A 114 -26.91 -2.20 -14.00
N PRO A 115 -26.05 -2.51 -13.01
CA PRO A 115 -26.18 -3.75 -12.26
C PRO A 115 -27.51 -3.77 -11.51
N SER A 116 -28.18 -4.93 -11.52
CA SER A 116 -29.36 -5.19 -10.69
C SER A 116 -28.95 -5.27 -9.20
N GLU A 117 -29.90 -5.12 -8.27
CA GLU A 117 -29.59 -5.12 -6.83
C GLU A 117 -28.81 -6.38 -6.38
N GLY A 118 -29.09 -7.54 -6.98
CA GLY A 118 -28.36 -8.79 -6.72
C GLY A 118 -26.93 -8.83 -7.27
N ALA A 119 -26.64 -8.03 -8.31
CA ALA A 119 -25.30 -7.93 -8.87
C ALA A 119 -24.38 -6.96 -8.08
N LEU A 120 -24.91 -6.23 -7.11
CA LEU A 120 -24.15 -5.25 -6.33
C LEU A 120 -23.09 -5.88 -5.44
N VAL A 121 -23.36 -7.06 -4.88
CA VAL A 121 -22.40 -7.79 -4.04
C VAL A 121 -21.21 -8.31 -4.88
N PRO A 122 -21.41 -9.07 -5.97
CA PRO A 122 -20.29 -9.51 -6.81
C PRO A 122 -19.59 -8.33 -7.51
N ALA A 123 -20.31 -7.27 -7.89
CA ALA A 123 -19.69 -6.05 -8.39
C ALA A 123 -18.83 -5.37 -7.32
N GLY A 124 -19.34 -5.26 -6.09
CA GLY A 124 -18.59 -4.76 -4.94
C GLY A 124 -17.33 -5.58 -4.70
N PHE A 125 -17.40 -6.91 -4.78
CA PHE A 125 -16.24 -7.80 -4.67
C PHE A 125 -15.18 -7.51 -5.72
N GLY A 126 -15.58 -7.41 -7.00
CA GLY A 126 -14.66 -7.08 -8.09
C GLY A 126 -14.00 -5.71 -7.89
N VAL A 127 -14.79 -4.69 -7.54
CA VAL A 127 -14.30 -3.33 -7.28
C VAL A 127 -13.34 -3.31 -6.09
N GLY A 128 -13.70 -3.95 -4.98
CA GLY A 128 -12.87 -4.05 -3.79
C GLY A 128 -11.52 -4.70 -4.10
N GLY A 129 -11.53 -5.82 -4.83
CA GLY A 129 -10.32 -6.55 -5.19
C GLY A 129 -9.35 -5.75 -6.02
N GLN A 130 -9.84 -4.92 -6.94
CA GLN A 130 -9.00 -4.04 -7.74
C GLN A 130 -8.43 -2.87 -6.94
N HIS A 131 -9.22 -2.29 -6.03
CA HIS A 131 -8.84 -1.07 -5.30
C HIS A 131 -7.64 -1.28 -4.36
N ARG A 132 -7.49 -2.48 -3.78
CA ARG A 132 -6.32 -2.78 -2.94
C ARG A 132 -5.03 -2.99 -3.73
N GLY A 133 -5.13 -3.37 -5.01
CA GLY A 133 -3.98 -3.41 -5.92
C GLY A 133 -3.43 -2.03 -6.28
N VAL A 134 -4.20 -0.96 -6.04
CA VAL A 134 -3.87 0.42 -6.44
C VAL A 134 -3.47 1.31 -5.26
N GLY A 135 -3.96 1.04 -4.04
CA GLY A 135 -3.63 1.83 -2.84
C GLY A 135 -3.30 1.03 -1.58
N GLY A 136 -3.24 -0.30 -1.66
CA GLY A 136 -3.15 -1.21 -0.52
C GLY A 136 -1.73 -1.55 -0.06
N ALA A 137 -0.93 -0.53 0.25
CA ALA A 137 0.43 -0.62 0.80
C ALA A 137 0.63 -1.51 2.03
N GLY A 138 -0.46 -1.78 2.78
CA GLY A 138 -0.35 -2.28 4.15
C GLY A 138 0.30 -3.65 4.27
N GLY A 139 0.20 -4.50 3.24
CA GLY A 139 0.85 -5.81 3.21
C GLY A 139 2.35 -5.72 2.89
N ASP A 140 2.71 -4.85 1.95
CA ASP A 140 4.10 -4.63 1.53
C ASP A 140 4.92 -3.88 2.58
N LEU A 141 4.29 -3.01 3.37
CA LEU A 141 4.92 -2.36 4.52
C LEU A 141 5.40 -3.37 5.57
N LEU A 142 4.66 -4.45 5.79
CA LEU A 142 5.06 -5.50 6.73
C LEU A 142 6.20 -6.38 6.15
N GLN A 143 6.21 -6.61 4.83
CA GLN A 143 7.31 -7.35 4.18
C GLN A 143 8.58 -6.51 4.05
N SER A 144 8.47 -5.22 3.69
CA SER A 144 9.61 -4.31 3.60
C SER A 144 10.19 -3.96 4.98
N GLN A 145 9.35 -3.84 6.02
CA GLN A 145 9.85 -3.73 7.40
C GLN A 145 10.57 -5.00 7.86
N ARG A 146 10.07 -6.20 7.52
CA ARG A 146 10.78 -7.45 7.83
C ARG A 146 12.12 -7.53 7.10
N ALA A 147 12.16 -7.18 5.82
CA ALA A 147 13.39 -7.17 5.04
C ALA A 147 14.42 -6.14 5.57
N GLY A 148 13.95 -4.96 5.98
CA GLY A 148 14.79 -3.92 6.59
C GLY A 148 15.30 -4.29 7.99
N GLN A 149 14.47 -4.93 8.83
CA GLN A 149 14.91 -5.47 10.12
C GLN A 149 15.95 -6.58 9.96
N GLN A 150 15.78 -7.45 8.97
CA GLN A 150 16.68 -8.56 8.73
C GLN A 150 18.07 -8.08 8.28
N ARG A 151 18.15 -7.04 7.45
CA ARG A 151 19.43 -6.40 7.08
C ARG A 151 20.15 -5.76 8.27
N ARG A 152 19.44 -4.99 9.09
CA ARG A 152 20.02 -4.38 10.31
C ARG A 152 20.46 -5.41 11.34
N GLY A 153 19.77 -6.55 11.41
CA GLY A 153 20.17 -7.69 12.23
C GLY A 153 21.49 -8.31 11.77
N SER A 154 21.66 -8.53 10.46
CA SER A 154 22.90 -9.07 9.90
C SER A 154 24.09 -8.12 10.05
N GLU A 155 23.88 -6.81 9.92
CA GLU A 155 24.93 -5.80 10.11
C GLU A 155 25.44 -5.79 11.56
N ARG A 156 24.55 -5.84 12.55
CA ARG A 156 24.93 -5.93 13.96
C ARG A 156 25.66 -7.23 14.32
N LEU A 157 25.27 -8.35 13.70
CA LEU A 157 25.96 -9.62 13.89
C LEU A 157 27.36 -9.62 13.26
N ALA A 158 27.53 -8.94 12.12
CA ALA A 158 28.83 -8.76 11.49
C ALA A 158 29.74 -7.84 12.32
N GLU A 159 29.20 -6.74 12.87
CA GLU A 159 29.93 -5.84 13.77
C GLU A 159 30.33 -6.53 15.08
N ALA A 160 29.42 -7.31 15.68
CA ALA A 160 29.71 -8.10 16.87
C ALA A 160 30.76 -9.18 16.59
N GLY A 161 30.68 -9.87 15.45
CA GLY A 161 31.66 -10.87 15.01
C GLY A 161 33.06 -10.27 14.77
N ALA A 162 33.13 -9.10 14.15
CA ALA A 162 34.39 -8.37 13.94
C ALA A 162 35.02 -7.93 15.26
N GLY A 163 34.22 -7.46 16.23
CA GLY A 163 34.68 -7.10 17.57
C GLY A 163 35.23 -8.30 18.35
N VAL A 164 34.58 -9.46 18.29
CA VAL A 164 35.06 -10.69 18.92
C VAL A 164 36.36 -11.20 18.28
N PHE A 165 36.49 -11.08 16.96
CA PHE A 165 37.71 -11.48 16.25
C PHE A 165 38.90 -10.56 16.59
N ALA A 166 38.69 -9.25 16.64
CA ALA A 166 39.70 -8.28 17.04
C ALA A 166 40.16 -8.48 18.51
N ALA A 167 39.21 -8.72 19.42
CA ALA A 167 39.52 -9.05 20.81
C ALA A 167 40.30 -10.37 20.93
N GLY A 168 39.97 -11.36 20.12
CA GLY A 168 40.68 -12.63 20.04
C GLY A 168 42.13 -12.49 19.54
N GLN A 169 42.40 -11.61 18.58
CA GLN A 169 43.76 -11.31 18.13
C GLN A 169 44.57 -10.57 19.18
N ALA A 170 44.00 -9.56 19.84
CA ALA A 170 44.69 -8.82 20.90
C ALA A 170 45.14 -9.72 22.07
N VAL A 171 44.31 -10.68 22.47
CA VAL A 171 44.66 -11.68 23.50
C VAL A 171 45.76 -12.65 23.01
N ARG A 172 45.76 -12.97 21.72
CA ARG A 172 46.75 -13.87 21.13
C ARG A 172 48.12 -13.21 21.03
N ASP A 173 48.17 -11.96 20.59
CA ASP A 173 49.40 -11.17 20.48
C ASP A 173 50.03 -10.93 21.86
N HIS A 174 49.20 -10.67 22.89
CA HIS A 174 49.71 -10.49 24.25
C HIS A 174 50.25 -11.78 24.91
N ARG A 175 49.92 -12.96 24.36
CA ARG A 175 50.40 -14.26 24.86
C ARG A 175 51.75 -14.66 24.27
N VAL A 176 52.20 -14.03 23.19
CA VAL A 176 53.48 -14.34 22.51
C VAL A 176 54.67 -13.71 23.25
N ASP A 177 54.45 -12.62 24.00
CA ASP A 177 55.48 -11.93 24.80
C ASP A 177 55.83 -12.62 26.13
N LEU A 178 55.15 -13.70 26.50
CA LEU A 178 55.39 -14.43 27.76
C LEU A 178 56.08 -15.77 27.55
N GLN A 179 56.89 -15.93 26.49
CA GLN A 179 57.84 -17.04 26.44
C GLN A 179 59.11 -16.67 27.21
N PRO A 180 59.41 -17.36 28.32
CA PRO A 180 60.67 -17.15 29.04
C PRO A 180 61.82 -17.66 28.18
N THR A 181 62.72 -16.75 27.79
CA THR A 181 64.05 -17.10 27.30
C THR A 181 64.78 -17.88 28.39
N VAL A 182 64.96 -19.17 28.16
CA VAL A 182 65.84 -20.07 28.92
C VAL A 182 67.23 -20.04 28.32
#